data_AF-A0AAU5LBE1-F1
#
_entry.id   AF-A0AAU5LBE1-F1
#
_cell.length_a   1.000
_cell.length_b   1.000
_cell.length_c   1.000
_cell.angle_alpha   90.00
_cell.angle_beta   90.00
_cell.angle_gamma   90.00
#
_symmetry.space_group_name_H-M   'P 1'
#
loop_
_entity.id
_entity.type
_entity.pdbx_description
1 polymer ?
#
loop_
_entity_poly.entity_id
_entity_poly.type
_entity_poly.pdbx_seq_one_letter_code
_entity_poly.pdbx_strand_id
1 'polypeptide(L)'
;MAHAHLEVLRPGLRAIPARGAARFHGGEEALVERLYDAVESTGFECRIGVADGLVAAQLAARVQLVVPPGGSAAFLARFPVGEVAPPRLADPLVRLGLGA
;
A
#
# COMPACT_ATOMS: atom_id res chain seq x y z
N MET A 1 -24.11 -8.79 -3.29
CA MET A 1 -22.89 -9.59 -3.04
C MET A 1 -21.70 -8.76 -3.49
N ALA A 2 -20.89 -8.22 -2.59
CA ALA A 2 -19.70 -7.46 -2.97
C ALA A 2 -18.63 -8.46 -3.44
N HIS A 3 -18.24 -8.41 -4.71
CA HIS A 3 -17.09 -9.17 -5.20
C HIS A 3 -15.82 -8.54 -4.60
N ALA A 4 -15.11 -9.28 -3.75
CA ALA A 4 -13.82 -8.85 -3.26
C ALA A 4 -12.83 -8.90 -4.42
N HIS A 5 -12.44 -7.72 -4.94
CA HIS A 5 -11.41 -7.63 -5.96
C HIS A 5 -10.04 -7.79 -5.30
N LEU A 6 -9.27 -8.77 -5.75
CA LEU A 6 -7.91 -9.05 -5.31
C LEU A 6 -7.01 -9.04 -6.54
N GLU A 7 -6.00 -8.18 -6.53
CA GLU A 7 -5.01 -8.08 -7.59
C GLU A 7 -3.69 -8.70 -7.13
N VAL A 8 -3.08 -9.53 -7.98
CA VAL A 8 -1.74 -10.08 -7.77
C VAL A 8 -0.75 -9.21 -8.55
N LEU A 9 0.08 -8.46 -7.83
CA LEU A 9 1.02 -7.52 -8.45
C LEU A 9 2.34 -8.19 -8.82
N ARG A 10 2.80 -9.10 -7.96
CA ARG A 10 3.97 -9.98 -8.15
C ARG A 10 3.90 -11.12 -7.11
N PRO A 11 4.72 -12.19 -7.25
CA PRO A 11 4.82 -13.20 -6.21
C PRO A 11 5.08 -12.58 -4.83
N GLY A 12 4.25 -12.93 -3.84
CA GLY A 12 4.33 -12.42 -2.48
C GLY A 12 3.75 -11.01 -2.25
N LEU A 13 3.13 -10.37 -3.25
CA LEU A 13 2.50 -9.05 -3.10
C LEU A 13 1.12 -9.01 -3.77
N ARG A 14 0.12 -8.63 -2.99
CA ARG A 14 -1.27 -8.51 -3.42
C ARG A 14 -1.83 -7.15 -3.01
N ALA A 15 -2.83 -6.66 -3.75
CA ALA A 15 -3.60 -5.47 -3.42
C ALA A 15 -5.10 -5.77 -3.42
N ILE A 16 -5.83 -5.10 -2.53
CA ILE A 16 -7.30 -5.13 -2.46
C ILE A 16 -7.83 -3.71 -2.31
N PRO A 17 -9.06 -3.41 -2.78
CA PRO A 17 -9.75 -2.18 -2.42
C PRO A 17 -10.08 -2.16 -0.91
N ALA A 18 -9.33 -1.38 -0.14
CA ALA A 18 -9.45 -1.34 1.32
C ALA A 18 -10.81 -0.81 1.79
N ARG A 19 -11.34 0.25 1.17
CA ARG A 19 -12.56 0.96 1.63
C ARG A 19 -13.78 0.06 1.83
N GLY A 20 -14.01 -0.87 0.90
CA GLY A 20 -15.15 -1.80 0.96
C GLY A 20 -14.98 -2.83 2.07
N ALA A 21 -13.79 -3.42 2.17
CA ALA A 21 -13.46 -4.40 3.20
C ALA A 21 -13.43 -3.76 4.61
N ALA A 22 -12.85 -2.56 4.73
CA ALA A 22 -12.78 -1.81 5.98
C ALA A 22 -14.18 -1.49 6.51
N ARG A 23 -15.12 -1.07 5.65
CA ARG A 23 -16.51 -0.83 6.06
C ARG A 23 -17.17 -2.08 6.64
N PHE A 24 -16.85 -3.26 6.13
CA PHE A 24 -17.39 -4.52 6.63
C PHE A 24 -16.75 -4.94 7.96
N HIS A 25 -15.44 -4.70 8.12
CA HIS A 25 -14.68 -5.12 9.30
C HIS A 25 -14.62 -4.07 10.43
N GLY A 26 -15.17 -2.87 10.22
CA GLY A 26 -15.28 -1.82 11.25
C GLY A 26 -14.16 -0.77 11.22
N GLY A 27 -13.34 -0.74 10.18
CA GLY A 27 -12.24 0.22 10.03
C GLY A 27 -11.06 -0.38 9.24
N GLU A 28 -10.10 0.46 8.85
CA GLU A 28 -8.88 0.00 8.17
C GLU A 28 -7.94 -0.71 9.15
N GLU A 29 -7.85 -0.27 10.40
CA GLU A 29 -7.09 -0.92 11.46
C GLU A 29 -7.62 -2.33 11.75
N ALA A 30 -8.94 -2.46 11.94
CA ALA A 30 -9.59 -3.75 12.16
C ALA A 30 -9.43 -4.69 10.95
N LEU A 31 -9.48 -4.15 9.73
CA LEU A 31 -9.19 -4.92 8.52
C LEU A 31 -7.74 -5.43 8.50
N VAL A 32 -6.78 -4.58 8.86
CA VAL A 32 -5.36 -4.93 8.92
C VAL A 32 -5.12 -6.07 9.91
N GLU A 33 -5.67 -5.97 11.12
CA GLU A 33 -5.58 -7.04 12.13
C GLU A 33 -6.13 -8.38 11.61
N ARG A 34 -7.33 -8.36 11.00
CA ARG A 34 -7.95 -9.56 10.43
C ARG A 34 -7.12 -10.20 9.33
N LEU A 35 -6.45 -9.39 8.52
CA LEU A 35 -5.58 -9.89 7.46
C LEU A 35 -4.29 -10.48 8.04
N TYR A 36 -3.73 -9.88 9.10
CA TYR A 36 -2.60 -10.47 9.82
C TYR A 36 -2.97 -11.84 10.38
N ASP A 37 -4.05 -11.94 11.15
CA ASP A 37 -4.52 -13.21 11.73
C ASP A 37 -4.73 -14.29 10.64
N ALA A 38 -5.35 -13.89 9.53
CA ALA A 38 -5.61 -14.81 8.42
C ALA A 38 -4.33 -15.35 7.79
N VAL A 39 -3.32 -14.50 7.59
CA VAL A 39 -2.03 -14.93 7.02
C VAL A 39 -1.22 -15.74 8.03
N GLU A 40 -1.17 -15.30 9.29
CA GLU A 40 -0.46 -16.02 10.35
C GLU A 40 -1.02 -17.44 10.56
N SER A 41 -2.34 -17.63 10.45
CA SER A 41 -2.97 -18.95 10.52
C SER A 41 -2.50 -19.94 9.44
N THR A 42 -1.87 -19.45 8.37
CA THR A 42 -1.27 -20.27 7.32
C THR A 42 0.21 -20.60 7.54
N GLY A 43 0.79 -20.14 8.65
CA GLY A 43 2.21 -20.32 8.98
C GLY A 43 3.15 -19.35 8.27
N PHE A 44 2.61 -18.28 7.67
CA PHE A 44 3.37 -17.25 6.98
C PHE A 44 3.23 -15.91 7.68
N GLU A 45 4.23 -15.05 7.50
CA GLU A 45 4.17 -13.66 7.91
C GLU A 45 3.83 -12.77 6.70
N CYS A 46 3.23 -11.61 6.98
CA CYS A 46 3.06 -10.57 5.97
C CYS A 46 3.38 -9.20 6.52
N ARG A 47 3.38 -8.20 5.65
CA ARG A 47 3.26 -6.80 6.06
C ARG A 47 2.11 -6.18 5.27
N ILE A 48 1.38 -5.31 5.95
CA ILE A 48 0.18 -4.69 5.41
C ILE A 48 0.30 -3.18 5.53
N GLY A 49 -0.09 -2.48 4.48
CA GLY A 49 -0.20 -1.03 4.49
C GLY A 49 -1.41 -0.59 3.69
N VAL A 50 -1.98 0.54 4.08
CA VAL A 50 -3.19 1.11 3.48
C VAL A 50 -2.90 2.56 3.10
N ALA A 51 -3.36 2.97 1.92
CA ALA A 51 -3.29 4.34 1.45
C ALA A 51 -4.33 4.58 0.35
N ASP A 52 -4.46 5.82 -0.12
CA ASP A 52 -5.42 6.21 -1.16
C ASP A 52 -5.11 5.62 -2.55
N GLY A 53 -3.86 5.17 -2.75
CA GLY A 53 -3.40 4.67 -4.04
C GLY A 53 -2.35 3.58 -3.91
N LEU A 54 -2.17 2.81 -4.99
CA LEU A 54 -1.36 1.59 -5.00
C LEU A 54 0.10 1.82 -4.58
N VAL A 55 0.78 2.81 -5.16
CA VAL A 55 2.19 3.11 -4.84
C VAL A 55 2.36 3.47 -3.36
N ALA A 56 1.48 4.35 -2.85
CA ALA A 56 1.50 4.74 -1.44
C ALA A 56 1.21 3.53 -0.53
N ALA A 57 0.25 2.68 -0.88
CA ALA A 57 -0.09 1.50 -0.09
C ALA A 57 1.06 0.48 -0.06
N GLN A 58 1.77 0.29 -1.18
CA GLN A 58 2.95 -0.56 -1.25
C GLN A 58 4.10 -0.06 -0.36
N LEU A 59 4.38 1.24 -0.40
CA LEU A 59 5.40 1.86 0.46
C LEU A 59 4.97 1.85 1.93
N ALA A 60 3.69 2.10 2.21
CA ALA A 60 3.11 2.00 3.55
C ALA A 60 3.21 0.58 4.11
N ALA A 61 3.08 -0.45 3.27
CA ALA A 61 3.25 -1.84 3.68
C ALA A 61 4.69 -2.17 4.10
N ARG A 62 5.71 -1.45 3.62
CA ARG A 62 7.09 -1.65 4.09
C ARG A 62 7.29 -1.22 5.54
N VAL A 63 6.49 -0.26 6.00
CA VAL A 63 6.56 0.33 7.34
C VAL A 63 5.30 0.04 8.19
N GLN A 64 4.46 -0.88 7.72
CA GLN A 64 3.23 -1.35 8.39
C GLN A 64 2.30 -0.22 8.84
N LEU A 65 2.02 0.72 7.93
CA LEU A 65 1.25 1.93 8.22
C LEU A 65 -0.11 1.98 7.50
N VAL A 66 -1.14 2.44 8.21
CA VAL A 66 -2.38 2.95 7.63
C VAL A 66 -2.21 4.45 7.43
N VAL A 67 -2.10 4.88 6.18
CA VAL A 67 -2.04 6.31 5.83
C VAL A 67 -3.47 6.86 5.85
N PRO A 68 -3.74 7.95 6.61
CA PRO A 68 -5.06 8.55 6.66
C PRO A 68 -5.56 8.97 5.27
N PRO A 69 -6.88 9.00 5.03
CA PRO A 69 -7.45 9.43 3.76
C PRO A 69 -6.93 10.82 3.33
N GLY A 70 -6.47 10.92 2.09
CA GLY A 70 -5.85 12.14 1.54
C GLY A 70 -4.40 12.39 1.97
N GLY A 71 -3.86 11.58 2.87
CA GLY A 71 -2.49 11.71 3.41
C GLY A 71 -1.40 11.16 2.49
N SER A 72 -1.78 10.47 1.40
CA SER A 72 -0.82 9.77 0.52
C SER A 72 0.25 10.69 -0.08
N ALA A 73 -0.09 11.93 -0.45
CA ALA A 73 0.88 12.87 -1.01
C ALA A 73 1.98 13.24 0.01
N ALA A 74 1.58 13.60 1.23
CA ALA A 74 2.52 13.92 2.30
C ALA A 74 3.33 12.69 2.74
N PHE A 75 2.72 11.50 2.72
CA PHE A 75 3.42 10.25 2.97
C PHE A 75 4.46 9.96 1.90
N LEU A 76 4.14 10.11 0.61
CA LEU A 76 5.06 9.86 -0.51
C LEU A 76 6.21 10.86 -0.58
N ALA A 77 6.00 12.11 -0.14
CA ALA A 77 7.01 13.16 -0.17
C ALA A 77 8.27 12.89 0.69
N ARG A 78 8.26 11.84 1.53
CA ARG A 78 9.46 11.41 2.29
C ARG A 78 10.38 10.46 1.52
N PHE A 79 9.95 10.00 0.35
CA PHE A 79 10.68 9.02 -0.45
C PHE A 79 11.26 9.70 -1.69
N PRO A 80 12.47 9.30 -2.11
CA PRO A 80 13.04 9.79 -3.36
C PRO A 80 12.16 9.37 -4.53
N VAL A 81 12.16 10.16 -5.61
CA VAL A 81 11.28 9.94 -6.77
C VAL A 81 11.44 8.55 -7.40
N GLY A 82 12.64 7.95 -7.31
CA GLY A 82 12.92 6.59 -7.80
C GLY A 82 12.17 5.49 -7.05
N GLU A 83 11.68 5.75 -5.84
CA GLU A 83 10.82 4.81 -5.11
C GLU A 83 9.34 5.00 -5.38
N VAL A 84 8.94 6.19 -5.86
CA VAL A 84 7.53 6.56 -6.09
C VAL A 84 7.12 6.36 -7.55
N ALA A 85 8.08 6.42 -8.48
CA ALA A 85 7.84 6.39 -9.92
C ALA A 85 8.67 5.31 -10.63
N PRO A 86 8.17 4.75 -11.75
CA PRO A 86 8.96 3.83 -12.56
C PRO A 86 10.16 4.55 -13.20
N PRO A 87 11.25 3.84 -13.57
CA PRO A 87 12.48 4.45 -14.10
C PRO A 87 12.25 5.43 -15.27
N ARG A 88 11.35 5.08 -16.19
CA ARG A 88 10.97 5.95 -17.33
C ARG A 88 10.49 7.34 -16.94
N LEU A 89 9.99 7.51 -15.71
CA LEU A 89 9.54 8.79 -15.15
C LEU A 89 10.55 9.33 -14.13
N ALA A 90 11.15 8.47 -13.30
CA ALA A 90 12.12 8.88 -12.29
C ALA A 90 13.43 9.41 -12.90
N ASP A 91 14.00 8.75 -13.91
CA ASP A 91 15.32 9.11 -14.43
C ASP A 91 15.37 10.53 -15.04
N PRO A 92 14.38 10.97 -15.83
CA PRO A 92 14.32 12.37 -16.27
C PRO A 92 14.22 13.37 -15.12
N LEU A 93 13.40 13.07 -14.10
CA LEU A 93 13.19 13.95 -12.94
C LEU A 93 14.48 14.08 -12.12
N VAL A 94 15.19 12.98 -11.90
CA VAL A 94 16.50 12.98 -11.24
C VAL A 94 17.50 13.82 -12.03
N ARG A 95 17.55 13.68 -13.36
CA ARG A 95 18.43 14.48 -14.23
C ARG A 95 18.11 15.98 -14.21
N LEU A 96 16.88 16.35 -13.89
CA LEU A 96 16.45 17.73 -13.67
C LEU A 96 16.70 18.23 -12.25
N GLY A 97 17.27 17.41 -11.36
CA GLY A 97 17.53 17.75 -9.96
C GLY A 97 16.32 17.56 -9.03
N LEU A 98 15.25 16.91 -9.49
CA LEU A 98 14.02 16.64 -8.74
C LEU A 98 14.02 15.22 -8.12
N GLY A 99 15.21 14.71 -7.82
CA GLY A 99 15.41 13.33 -7.37
C GLY A 99 15.38 13.11 -5.86
N ALA A 100 15.51 14.20 -5.09
CA ALA A 100 15.60 14.20 -3.64
C ALA A 100 14.20 14.14 -2.99
#